data_AF-A0A443LHT4-F1
#
_entry.id   AF-A0A443LHT4-F1
#
_cell.length_a   1.000
_cell.length_b   1.000
_cell.length_c   1.000
_cell.angle_alpha   90.00
_cell.angle_beta   90.00
_cell.angle_gamma   90.00
#
_symmetry.space_group_name_H-M   'P 1'
#
loop_
_entity.id
_entity.type
_entity.pdbx_description
1 polymer ?
#
loop_
_entity_poly.entity_id
_entity_poly.type
_entity_poly.pdbx_seq_one_letter_code
_entity_poly.pdbx_strand_id
1 'polypeptide(L)'
;MDLEWMAWTTPTAVFFAVIVLLLASMTVAQVLWPTTERKGLLPMPTTRGDRLFLALIAAAFLHLGFVYATDMETFWLPFGLSVALGLLILRFG
;
A
#
# COMPACT_ATOMS: atom_id res chain seq x y z
N MET A 1 -28.67 4.98 -13.76
CA MET A 1 -27.83 5.56 -12.68
C MET A 1 -26.44 5.65 -13.28
N ASP A 2 -26.14 6.75 -13.95
CA ASP A 2 -24.85 6.94 -14.61
C ASP A 2 -23.82 7.44 -13.59
N LEU A 3 -22.64 6.84 -13.59
CA LEU A 3 -21.58 7.07 -12.61
C LEU A 3 -20.73 8.32 -12.95
N GLU A 4 -21.31 9.38 -13.52
CA GLU A 4 -20.57 10.55 -14.04
C GLU A 4 -19.82 11.38 -12.98
N TRP A 5 -20.08 11.15 -11.70
CA TRP A 5 -19.41 11.84 -10.60
C TRP A 5 -17.89 11.57 -10.53
N MET A 6 -17.43 10.45 -11.12
CA MET A 6 -16.01 10.14 -11.25
C MET A 6 -15.66 9.76 -12.69
N ALA A 7 -14.46 10.13 -13.13
CA ALA A 7 -13.90 9.64 -14.38
C ALA A 7 -13.54 8.15 -14.24
N TRP A 8 -14.54 7.28 -14.45
CA TRP A 8 -14.37 5.84 -14.37
C TRP A 8 -13.62 5.31 -15.58
N THR A 9 -12.31 5.17 -15.41
CA THR A 9 -11.45 4.44 -16.33
C THR A 9 -11.10 3.08 -15.74
N THR A 10 -10.68 2.12 -16.58
CA THR A 10 -10.24 0.80 -16.10
C THR A 10 -9.15 0.91 -15.02
N PRO A 11 -8.11 1.77 -15.17
CA PRO A 11 -7.13 2.00 -14.11
C PRO A 11 -7.74 2.52 -12.80
N THR A 12 -8.65 3.49 -12.86
CA THR A 12 -9.31 4.07 -11.67
C THR A 12 -10.17 3.02 -10.96
N ALA A 13 -10.94 2.23 -11.70
CA ALA A 13 -11.76 1.16 -11.13
C ALA A 13 -10.92 0.10 -10.43
N VAL A 14 -9.81 -0.32 -11.04
CA VAL A 14 -8.87 -1.29 -10.45
C VAL A 14 -8.24 -0.73 -9.16
N PHE A 15 -7.84 0.55 -9.15
CA PHE A 15 -7.27 1.19 -7.96
C PHE A 15 -8.23 1.16 -6.77
N PHE A 16 -9.50 1.57 -6.97
CA PHE A 16 -10.48 1.54 -5.88
C PHE A 16 -10.84 0.11 -5.45
N ALA A 17 -10.94 -0.84 -6.40
CA ALA A 17 -11.15 -2.24 -6.06
C ALA A 17 -10.01 -2.78 -5.18
N VAL A 18 -8.76 -2.43 -5.48
CA VAL A 18 -7.59 -2.80 -4.65
C VAL A 18 -7.67 -2.16 -3.27
N ILE A 19 -8.06 -0.89 -3.15
CA ILE A 19 -8.26 -0.24 -1.83
C ILE A 19 -9.32 -0.98 -1.02
N VAL A 20 -10.47 -1.29 -1.62
CA VAL A 20 -11.54 -2.02 -0.94
C VAL A 20 -11.05 -3.39 -0.47
N LEU A 21 -10.30 -4.12 -1.30
CA LEU A 21 -9.71 -5.41 -0.92
C LEU A 21 -8.68 -5.29 0.20
N LEU A 22 -7.83 -4.25 0.18
CA LEU A 22 -6.86 -3.98 1.25
C LEU A 22 -7.56 -3.68 2.57
N LEU A 23 -8.60 -2.85 2.56
CA LEU A 23 -9.38 -2.54 3.75
C LEU A 23 -10.10 -3.79 4.28
N ALA A 24 -10.81 -4.52 3.41
CA ALA A 24 -11.54 -5.72 3.78
C ALA A 24 -10.60 -6.80 4.34
N SER A 25 -9.45 -7.06 3.68
CA SER A 25 -8.48 -8.03 4.17
C SER A 25 -7.87 -7.64 5.52
N MET A 26 -7.62 -6.34 5.75
CA MET A 26 -7.14 -5.86 7.06
C MET A 26 -8.20 -6.02 8.15
N THR A 27 -9.47 -5.70 7.86
CA THR A 27 -10.57 -5.90 8.81
C THR A 27 -10.69 -7.38 9.18
N VAL A 28 -10.70 -8.28 8.18
CA VAL A 28 -10.74 -9.73 8.40
C VAL A 28 -9.53 -10.19 9.21
N ALA A 29 -8.33 -9.73 8.88
CA ALA A 29 -7.11 -10.11 9.58
C ALA A 29 -7.11 -9.63 11.05
N GLN A 30 -7.65 -8.45 11.35
CA GLN A 30 -7.79 -7.95 12.73
C GLN A 30 -8.82 -8.74 13.53
N VAL A 31 -9.93 -9.13 12.92
CA VAL A 31 -10.96 -9.96 13.56
C VAL A 31 -10.43 -11.36 13.87
N LEU A 32 -9.70 -11.97 12.94
CA LEU A 32 -9.17 -13.32 13.10
C LEU A 32 -7.91 -13.38 13.99
N TRP A 33 -7.07 -12.36 13.94
CA TRP A 33 -5.83 -12.28 14.72
C TRP A 33 -5.73 -10.95 15.46
N PRO A 34 -6.22 -10.89 16.71
CA PRO A 34 -6.11 -9.69 17.53
C PRO A 34 -4.64 -9.26 17.63
N THR A 35 -4.39 -8.02 17.23
CA THR A 35 -3.05 -7.47 17.09
C THR A 35 -2.39 -7.28 18.44
N THR A 36 -1.16 -7.79 18.58
CA THR A 36 -0.25 -7.38 19.64
C THR A 36 0.60 -6.24 19.09
N GLU A 37 0.60 -5.10 19.79
CA GLU A 37 1.50 -4.00 19.48
C GLU A 37 2.94 -4.50 19.67
N ARG A 38 3.77 -4.34 18.63
CA ARG A 38 5.20 -4.62 18.73
C ARG A 38 5.96 -3.35 18.43
N LYS A 39 7.04 -3.12 19.20
CA LYS A 39 8.07 -2.15 18.85
C LYS A 39 9.01 -2.84 17.88
N GLY A 40 8.86 -2.54 16.59
CA GLY A 40 9.76 -2.95 15.52
C GLY A 40 10.91 -1.96 15.35
N LEU A 41 11.26 -1.66 14.10
CA LEU A 41 12.35 -0.75 13.73
C LEU A 41 12.08 0.73 14.09
N LEU A 42 10.82 1.16 14.09
CA LEU A 42 10.44 2.53 14.43
C LEU A 42 10.26 2.68 15.95
N PRO A 43 10.67 3.80 16.56
CA PRO A 43 10.53 4.04 18.01
C PRO A 43 9.07 4.20 18.50
N MET A 44 8.09 3.89 17.65
CA MET A 44 6.66 3.96 17.91
C MET A 44 6.06 2.55 17.85
N PRO A 45 5.11 2.19 18.73
CA PRO A 45 4.37 0.94 18.60
C PRO A 45 3.59 0.96 17.28
N THR A 46 3.75 -0.08 16.46
CA THR A 46 2.99 -0.20 15.19
C THR A 46 2.10 -1.45 15.22
N THR A 47 0.86 -1.29 14.79
CA THR A 47 -0.06 -2.40 14.55
C THR A 47 0.16 -3.00 13.17
N ARG A 48 -0.48 -4.14 12.86
CA ARG A 48 -0.42 -4.74 11.50
C ARG A 48 -1.00 -3.80 10.43
N GLY A 49 -2.05 -3.04 10.78
CA GLY A 49 -2.64 -2.05 9.89
C GLY A 49 -1.69 -0.90 9.60
N ASP A 50 -1.02 -0.39 10.63
CA ASP A 50 -0.07 0.72 10.50
C ASP A 50 1.11 0.34 9.59
N ARG A 51 1.56 -0.92 9.66
CA ARG A 51 2.64 -1.43 8.80
C ARG A 51 2.23 -1.54 7.34
N LEU A 52 1.00 -1.98 7.04
CA LEU A 52 0.47 -1.98 5.68
C LEU A 52 0.36 -0.54 5.15
N PHE A 53 -0.19 0.37 5.95
CA PHE A 53 -0.35 1.77 5.55
C PHE A 53 1.01 2.43 5.25
N LEU A 54 2.01 2.20 6.11
CA LEU A 54 3.37 2.69 5.90
C LEU A 54 3.99 2.12 4.62
N ALA A 55 3.78 0.83 4.35
CA ALA A 55 4.24 0.20 3.11
C ALA A 55 3.60 0.82 1.85
N LEU A 56 2.31 1.14 1.90
CA LEU A 56 1.60 1.81 0.79
C LEU A 56 2.11 3.24 0.58
N ILE A 57 2.32 4.00 1.66
CA ILE A 57 2.92 5.34 1.57
C ILE A 57 4.31 5.27 0.97
N ALA A 58 5.16 4.36 1.44
CA ALA A 58 6.52 4.19 0.93
C ALA A 58 6.51 3.82 -0.56
N ALA A 59 5.62 2.92 -0.98
CA ALA A 59 5.43 2.55 -2.38
C ALA A 59 4.99 3.75 -3.24
N ALA A 60 4.06 4.58 -2.73
CA ALA A 60 3.59 5.77 -3.44
C ALA A 60 4.72 6.80 -3.62
N PHE A 61 5.50 7.10 -2.58
CA PHE A 61 6.63 8.02 -2.67
C PHE A 61 7.74 7.47 -3.57
N LEU A 62 7.98 6.17 -3.56
CA LEU A 62 8.94 5.52 -4.43
C LEU A 62 8.52 5.67 -5.90
N HIS A 63 7.26 5.39 -6.23
CA HIS A 63 6.75 5.58 -7.60
C HIS A 63 6.80 7.04 -8.02
N LEU A 64 6.43 7.97 -7.14
CA LEU A 64 6.49 9.40 -7.43
C LEU A 64 7.93 9.88 -7.63
N GLY A 65 8.87 9.39 -6.83
CA GLY A 65 10.30 9.66 -6.98
C GLY A 65 10.86 9.14 -8.31
N PHE A 66 10.41 7.96 -8.75
CA PHE A 66 10.78 7.41 -10.06
C PHE A 66 10.23 8.24 -11.22
N VAL A 67 8.96 8.67 -11.14
CA VAL A 67 8.33 9.57 -12.13
C VAL A 67 9.06 10.91 -12.19
N TYR A 68 9.50 11.44 -11.05
CA TYR A 68 10.27 12.68 -11.00
C TYR A 68 11.69 12.52 -11.58
N ALA A 69 12.34 11.38 -11.33
CA ALA A 69 13.75 11.16 -11.68
C ALA A 69 13.98 10.57 -13.08
N THR A 70 12.97 10.00 -13.71
CA THR A 70 13.12 9.22 -14.95
C THR A 70 12.08 9.63 -15.98
N ASP A 71 12.50 9.91 -17.21
CA ASP A 71 11.60 10.13 -18.36
C ASP A 71 11.05 8.82 -18.94
N MET A 72 11.57 7.67 -18.50
CA MET A 72 11.12 6.35 -18.94
C MET A 72 9.90 5.89 -18.15
N GLU A 73 8.89 5.39 -18.86
CA GLU A 73 7.74 4.64 -18.32
C GLU A 73 8.15 3.26 -17.76
N THR A 74 9.19 3.21 -16.93
CA THR A 74 9.62 1.97 -16.27
C THR A 74 8.70 1.71 -15.09
N PHE A 75 7.61 1.00 -15.32
CA PHE A 75 6.66 0.61 -14.28
C PHE A 75 7.17 -0.55 -13.40
N TRP A 76 7.85 -1.52 -14.02
CA TRP A 76 8.17 -2.79 -13.37
C TRP A 76 9.25 -2.70 -12.29
N LEU A 77 10.22 -1.81 -12.46
CA LEU A 77 11.34 -1.62 -11.53
C LEU A 77 10.89 -0.95 -10.21
N PRO A 78 10.19 0.19 -10.22
CA PRO A 78 9.62 0.77 -9.01
C PRO A 78 8.55 -0.13 -8.37
N PHE A 79 7.79 -0.88 -9.17
CA PHE A 79 6.84 -1.87 -8.65
C PHE A 79 7.56 -2.97 -7.86
N GLY A 80 8.60 -3.60 -8.44
CA GLY A 80 9.38 -4.64 -7.77
C GLY A 80 10.04 -4.14 -6.48
N LEU A 81 10.61 -2.92 -6.52
CA LEU A 81 11.21 -2.30 -5.34
C LEU A 81 10.18 -1.98 -4.25
N SER A 82 8.99 -1.51 -4.65
CA SER A 82 7.88 -1.25 -3.72
C SER A 82 7.36 -2.51 -3.04
N VAL A 83 7.27 -3.63 -3.78
CA VAL A 83 6.89 -4.93 -3.20
C VAL A 83 7.96 -5.40 -2.22
N ALA A 84 9.25 -5.33 -2.59
CA ALA A 84 10.34 -5.71 -1.71
C ALA A 84 10.37 -4.86 -0.42
N LEU A 85 10.20 -3.54 -0.55
CA LEU A 85 10.16 -2.61 0.58
C LEU A 85 8.93 -2.86 1.46
N GLY A 86 7.76 -3.11 0.86
CA GLY A 86 6.55 -3.44 1.60
C GLY A 86 6.69 -4.74 2.39
N LEU A 87 7.26 -5.79 1.81
CA LEU A 87 7.56 -7.04 2.52
C LEU A 87 8.54 -6.84 3.67
N LEU A 88 9.55 -5.98 3.48
CA LEU A 88 10.51 -5.64 4.52
C LEU A 88 9.82 -4.91 5.68
N ILE A 89 8.97 -3.92 5.40
CA ILE A 89 8.19 -3.19 6.41
C ILE A 89 7.25 -4.13 7.18
N LEU A 90 6.57 -5.03 6.47
CA LEU A 90 5.67 -6.01 7.09
C LEU A 90 6.42 -7.05 7.95
N ARG A 91 7.68 -7.36 7.60
CA ARG A 91 8.51 -8.33 8.35
C ARG A 91 9.17 -7.74 9.58
N PHE A 92 9.68 -6.51 9.51
CA PHE A 92 10.49 -5.88 10.56
C PHE A 92 9.76 -4.82 11.40
N GLY A 93 8.56 -4.41 10.98
CA GLY A 93 7.73 -3.50 11.77
C GLY A 93 7.07 -4.19 12.95
#